data_AF-A0AAX1Q9T9-F1
#
_entry.id   AF-A0AAX1Q9T9-F1
#
_cell.length_a   1.000
_cell.length_b   1.000
_cell.length_c   1.000
_cell.angle_alpha   90.00
_cell.angle_beta   90.00
_cell.angle_gamma   90.00
#
_symmetry.space_group_name_H-M   'P 1'
#
loop_
_entity.id
_entity.type
_entity.pdbx_description
1 polymer ?
#
loop_
_entity_poly.entity_id
_entity_poly.type
_entity_poly.pdbx_seq_one_letter_code
_entity_poly.pdbx_strand_id
1 'polypeptide(L)'
;MITLHRKLKLRDLEIFQVVRNGTIISYVVIEDTRNPFTEEDKKLDPLCYMDEEDINAILNIFRISIVNDEKLNEEDSDFITSFFSDFVNNTNLTNFIIKEYIQADLYDYEVNIQFFNKILKNIGSNYIIEKFDERNWIYLSQD
;
A
#
# COMPACT_ATOMS: atom_id res chain seq x y z
N MET A 1 19.51 3.04 -7.63
CA MET A 1 18.81 1.74 -7.71
C MET A 1 17.73 1.72 -6.65
N ILE A 2 16.49 1.40 -7.04
CA ILE A 2 15.37 1.22 -6.11
C ILE A 2 15.19 -0.27 -5.86
N THR A 3 14.95 -0.62 -4.60
CA THR A 3 14.78 -2.00 -4.12
C THR A 3 13.52 -2.06 -3.27
N LEU A 4 12.76 -3.13 -3.41
CA LEU A 4 11.51 -3.33 -2.70
C LEU A 4 11.65 -4.55 -1.78
N HIS A 5 11.48 -4.34 -0.48
CA HIS A 5 11.51 -5.41 0.50
C HIS A 5 10.11 -5.64 1.04
N ARG A 6 9.50 -6.78 0.72
CA ARG A 6 8.23 -7.17 1.33
C ARG A 6 8.45 -7.49 2.81
N LYS A 7 8.04 -6.60 3.71
CA LYS A 7 8.20 -6.75 5.16
C LYS A 7 7.08 -7.54 5.82
N LEU A 8 5.87 -7.47 5.25
CA LEU A 8 4.71 -8.17 5.76
C LEU A 8 3.92 -8.77 4.59
N LYS A 9 3.51 -10.04 4.76
CA LYS A 9 2.53 -10.69 3.90
C LYS A 9 1.47 -11.38 4.75
N LEU A 10 0.27 -10.85 4.69
CA LEU A 10 -0.95 -11.48 5.19
C LEU A 10 -1.85 -11.83 4.02
N ARG A 11 -2.98 -12.45 4.33
CA ARG A 11 -3.96 -12.86 3.32
C ARG A 11 -4.47 -11.66 2.50
N ASP A 12 -4.71 -10.54 3.17
CA ASP A 12 -5.44 -9.37 2.62
C ASP A 12 -4.64 -8.06 2.81
N LEU A 13 -3.39 -8.18 3.27
CA LEU A 13 -2.52 -7.04 3.60
C LEU A 13 -1.07 -7.37 3.25
N GLU A 14 -0.43 -6.54 2.44
CA GLU A 14 1.02 -6.58 2.22
C GLU A 14 1.64 -5.24 2.61
N ILE A 15 2.84 -5.27 3.22
CA ILE A 15 3.62 -4.06 3.51
C ILE A 15 5.00 -4.20 2.89
N PHE A 16 5.38 -3.22 2.09
CA PHE A 16 6.68 -3.11 1.44
C PHE A 16 7.46 -1.95 2.02
N GLN A 17 8.78 -2.14 2.15
CA GLN A 17 9.74 -1.07 2.39
C GLN A 17 10.42 -0.75 1.06
N VAL A 18 10.39 0.51 0.65
CA VAL A 18 11.03 1.02 -0.56
C VAL A 18 12.35 1.64 -0.19
N VAL A 19 13.44 1.17 -0.81
CA VAL A 19 14.80 1.60 -0.52
C VAL A 19 15.46 2.12 -1.79
N ARG A 20 15.90 3.39 -1.79
CA ARG A 20 16.66 4.01 -2.88
C ARG A 20 18.09 4.25 -2.42
N ASN A 21 19.06 3.67 -3.14
CA ASN A 21 20.49 3.84 -2.86
C ASN A 21 20.89 3.50 -1.40
N GLY A 22 20.22 2.52 -0.79
CA GLY A 22 20.45 2.11 0.60
C GLY A 22 19.67 2.88 1.66
N THR A 23 18.94 3.93 1.29
CA THR A 23 18.09 4.71 2.20
C THR A 23 16.63 4.35 2.02
N ILE A 24 15.90 4.15 3.12
CA ILE A 24 14.45 3.95 3.08
C ILE A 24 13.81 5.27 2.65
N ILE A 25 12.97 5.22 1.62
CA ILE A 25 12.25 6.40 1.13
C ILE A 25 10.74 6.30 1.34
N SER A 26 10.20 5.10 1.57
CA SER A 26 8.77 4.90 1.77
C SER A 26 8.44 3.55 2.38
N TYR A 27 7.27 3.46 3.02
CA TYR A 27 6.55 2.20 3.20
C TYR A 27 5.28 2.21 2.36
N VAL A 28 5.04 1.14 1.62
CA VAL A 28 3.81 0.96 0.83
C VAL A 28 2.97 -0.13 1.45
N VAL A 29 1.73 0.21 1.79
CA VAL A 29 0.73 -0.70 2.32
C VAL A 29 -0.27 -1.02 1.21
N ILE A 30 -0.51 -2.30 0.95
CA ILE A 30 -1.52 -2.77 0.00
C ILE A 30 -2.58 -3.54 0.79
N GLU A 31 -3.81 -3.07 0.76
CA GLU A 31 -4.98 -3.76 1.31
C GLU A 31 -5.85 -4.31 0.19
N ASP A 32 -6.09 -5.62 0.19
CA ASP A 32 -7.11 -6.26 -0.64
C ASP A 32 -8.47 -6.09 0.05
N THR A 33 -9.33 -5.20 -0.47
CA THR A 33 -10.62 -4.91 0.19
C THR A 33 -11.59 -6.06 0.04
N ARG A 34 -11.43 -6.93 -0.97
CA ARG A 34 -12.40 -7.95 -1.41
C ARG A 34 -13.79 -7.41 -1.71
N ASN A 35 -13.88 -6.12 -1.99
CA ASN A 35 -15.12 -5.43 -2.18
C ASN A 35 -15.00 -4.46 -3.37
N PRO A 36 -16.12 -4.20 -4.08
CA PRO A 36 -16.17 -3.18 -5.12
C PRO A 36 -16.10 -1.77 -4.53
N PHE A 37 -16.19 -0.74 -5.38
CA PHE A 37 -16.09 0.66 -4.96
C PHE A 37 -17.21 1.00 -3.98
N THR A 38 -16.85 1.62 -2.85
CA THR A 38 -17.86 2.24 -2.00
C THR A 38 -18.42 3.49 -2.67
N GLU A 39 -19.60 3.95 -2.24
CA GLU A 39 -20.18 5.21 -2.72
C GLU A 39 -19.26 6.41 -2.47
N GLU A 40 -18.38 6.32 -1.47
CA GLU A 40 -17.40 7.35 -1.18
C GLU A 40 -16.20 7.29 -2.12
N ASP A 41 -15.76 6.08 -2.51
CA ASP A 41 -14.69 5.92 -3.47
C ASP A 41 -15.11 6.40 -4.87
N LYS A 42 -16.37 6.18 -5.26
CA LYS A 42 -16.94 6.64 -6.55
C LYS A 42 -16.91 8.16 -6.72
N LYS A 43 -16.75 8.92 -5.65
CA LYS A 43 -16.65 10.39 -5.69
C LYS A 43 -15.23 10.89 -6.00
N LEU A 44 -14.23 10.00 -6.01
CA LEU A 44 -12.84 10.35 -6.29
C LEU A 44 -12.61 10.58 -7.79
N ASP A 45 -11.70 11.48 -8.13
CA ASP A 45 -11.22 11.62 -9.50
C ASP A 45 -10.31 10.43 -9.88
N PRO A 46 -10.41 9.86 -11.09
CA PRO A 46 -11.37 10.19 -12.17
C PRO A 46 -12.68 9.39 -12.09
N LEU A 47 -12.87 8.53 -11.08
CA LEU A 47 -14.01 7.62 -10.94
C LEU A 47 -15.37 8.34 -11.00
N CYS A 48 -15.44 9.57 -10.49
CA CYS A 48 -16.67 10.37 -10.49
C CYS A 48 -17.15 10.78 -11.90
N TYR A 49 -16.35 10.55 -12.93
CA TYR A 49 -16.69 10.80 -14.34
C TYR A 49 -16.89 9.50 -15.14
N MET A 50 -16.71 8.33 -14.53
CA MET A 50 -16.87 7.04 -15.21
C MET A 50 -18.33 6.58 -15.23
N ASP A 51 -18.67 5.80 -16.25
CA ASP A 51 -20.01 5.20 -16.37
C ASP A 51 -20.25 4.16 -15.27
N GLU A 52 -21.48 4.10 -14.75
CA GLU A 52 -21.84 3.18 -13.67
C GLU A 52 -21.63 1.71 -14.06
N GLU A 53 -21.84 1.35 -15.34
CA GLU A 53 -21.63 -0.02 -15.83
C GLU A 53 -20.16 -0.45 -15.67
N ASP A 54 -19.22 0.42 -16.06
CA ASP A 54 -17.79 0.17 -15.94
C ASP A 54 -17.34 0.11 -14.48
N ILE A 55 -17.84 1.03 -13.64
CA ILE A 55 -17.55 1.03 -12.20
C ILE A 55 -18.06 -0.26 -11.55
N ASN A 56 -19.27 -0.70 -11.90
CA ASN A 56 -19.89 -1.88 -11.31
C ASN A 56 -19.29 -3.19 -11.84
N ALA A 57 -18.57 -3.17 -12.96
CA ALA A 57 -17.80 -4.32 -13.44
C ALA A 57 -16.57 -4.62 -12.56
N ILE A 58 -16.09 -3.65 -11.78
CA ILE A 58 -15.01 -3.82 -10.82
C ILE A 58 -15.55 -4.48 -9.55
N LEU A 59 -15.07 -5.70 -9.28
CA LEU A 59 -15.53 -6.53 -8.16
C LEU A 59 -14.63 -6.45 -6.93
N ASN A 60 -13.39 -5.98 -7.11
CA ASN A 60 -12.42 -5.87 -6.04
C ASN A 60 -11.50 -4.65 -6.22
N ILE A 61 -11.12 -4.05 -5.11
CA ILE A 61 -10.22 -2.89 -5.09
C ILE A 61 -9.04 -3.15 -4.19
N PHE A 62 -7.86 -2.76 -4.66
CA PHE A 62 -6.69 -2.62 -3.82
C PHE A 62 -6.56 -1.18 -3.32
N ARG A 63 -6.42 -1.00 -2.02
CA ARG A 63 -6.02 0.29 -1.46
C ARG A 63 -4.52 0.30 -1.28
N ILE A 64 -3.84 1.18 -2.01
CA ILE A 64 -2.41 1.37 -1.95
C ILE A 64 -2.14 2.67 -1.18
N SER A 65 -1.53 2.55 -0.01
CA SER A 65 -1.13 3.69 0.80
C SER A 65 0.39 3.82 0.78
N ILE A 66 0.88 4.92 0.22
CA ILE A 66 2.31 5.28 0.20
C ILE A 66 2.56 6.15 1.42
N VAL A 67 3.39 5.69 2.36
CA VAL A 67 3.60 6.33 3.65
C VAL A 67 5.05 6.77 3.78
N ASN A 68 5.26 8.05 4.05
CA ASN A 68 6.57 8.68 4.13
C ASN A 68 6.66 9.58 5.36
N ASP A 69 7.87 9.85 5.84
CA ASP A 69 8.10 10.84 6.89
C ASP A 69 7.92 12.28 6.40
N GLU A 70 8.33 12.54 5.16
CA GLU A 70 8.18 13.80 4.46
C GLU A 70 7.58 13.59 3.06
N LYS A 71 7.18 14.67 2.40
CA LYS A 71 6.64 14.59 1.04
C LYS A 71 7.71 14.03 0.09
N LEU A 72 7.38 12.99 -0.67
CA LEU A 72 8.26 12.46 -1.70
C LEU A 72 8.55 13.52 -2.76
N ASN A 73 9.74 13.45 -3.35
CA ASN A 73 9.97 14.15 -4.61
C ASN A 73 9.13 13.49 -5.73
N GLU A 74 8.88 14.26 -6.78
CA GLU A 74 8.02 13.85 -7.90
C GLU A 74 8.51 12.57 -8.57
N GLU A 75 9.83 12.42 -8.77
CA GLU A 75 10.41 11.23 -9.39
C GLU A 75 10.14 9.95 -8.58
N ASP A 76 10.31 10.00 -7.26
CA ASP A 76 10.08 8.86 -6.37
C ASP A 76 8.58 8.55 -6.24
N SER A 77 7.75 9.59 -6.13
CA SER A 77 6.29 9.45 -6.08
C SER A 77 5.76 8.78 -7.36
N ASP A 78 6.18 9.27 -8.53
CA ASP A 78 5.79 8.73 -9.84
C ASP A 78 6.26 7.29 -10.01
N PHE A 79 7.50 7.00 -9.62
CA PHE A 79 8.04 5.64 -9.69
C PHE A 79 7.25 4.67 -8.82
N ILE A 80 7.03 5.00 -7.54
CA ILE A 80 6.35 4.12 -6.60
C ILE A 80 4.90 3.91 -7.04
N THR A 81 4.21 5.00 -7.42
CA THR A 81 2.83 4.96 -7.91
C THR A 81 2.72 4.06 -9.13
N SER A 82 3.59 4.25 -10.14
CA SER A 82 3.58 3.45 -11.37
C SER A 82 3.85 1.97 -11.09
N PHE A 83 4.90 1.68 -10.30
CA PHE A 83 5.26 0.31 -9.96
C PHE A 83 4.13 -0.44 -9.27
N PHE A 84 3.52 0.15 -8.24
CA PHE A 84 2.48 -0.54 -7.48
C PHE A 84 1.13 -0.58 -8.20
N SER A 85 0.86 0.36 -9.11
CA SER A 85 -0.26 0.29 -10.04
C SER A 85 -0.14 -0.97 -10.91
N ASP A 86 1.00 -1.18 -11.55
CA ASP A 86 1.25 -2.36 -12.39
C ASP A 86 1.27 -3.65 -11.57
N PHE A 87 1.76 -3.58 -10.32
CA PHE A 87 1.84 -4.74 -9.43
C PHE A 87 0.47 -5.34 -9.08
N VAL A 88 -0.56 -4.50 -8.86
CA VAL A 88 -1.90 -4.98 -8.48
C VAL A 88 -2.84 -5.14 -9.68
N ASN A 89 -2.60 -4.43 -10.78
CA ASN A 89 -3.46 -4.41 -11.96
C ASN A 89 -3.27 -5.64 -12.86
N ASN A 90 -3.67 -6.81 -12.35
CA ASN A 90 -3.46 -8.09 -13.03
C ASN A 90 -4.72 -8.58 -13.77
N THR A 91 -5.90 -8.02 -13.48
CA THR A 91 -7.18 -8.46 -14.06
C THR A 91 -8.10 -7.28 -14.34
N ASN A 92 -9.02 -7.45 -15.28
CA ASN A 92 -10.04 -6.44 -15.62
C ASN A 92 -11.19 -6.34 -14.59
N LEU A 93 -11.25 -7.24 -13.60
CA LEU A 93 -12.26 -7.23 -12.52
C LEU A 93 -11.73 -6.56 -11.25
N THR A 94 -10.47 -6.14 -11.25
CA THR A 94 -9.80 -5.49 -10.14
C THR A 94 -9.44 -4.06 -10.51
N ASN A 95 -9.51 -3.15 -9.55
CA ASN A 95 -8.96 -1.80 -9.69
C ASN A 95 -8.22 -1.41 -8.40
N PHE A 96 -7.72 -0.19 -8.32
CA PHE A 96 -6.99 0.27 -7.14
C PHE A 96 -7.20 1.77 -6.88
N ILE A 97 -6.94 2.17 -5.64
CA ILE A 97 -6.92 3.56 -5.21
C ILE A 97 -5.58 3.81 -4.53
N ILE A 98 -4.82 4.79 -5.00
CA ILE A 98 -3.53 5.17 -4.43
C ILE A 98 -3.68 6.47 -3.65
N LYS A 99 -3.11 6.51 -2.44
CA LYS A 99 -3.04 7.73 -1.62
C LYS A 99 -1.68 7.83 -0.94
N GLU A 100 -1.16 9.05 -0.87
CA GLU A 100 0.03 9.36 -0.08
C GLU A 100 -0.32 9.85 1.32
N TYR A 101 0.48 9.44 2.30
CA TYR A 101 0.33 9.80 3.70
C TYR A 101 1.67 10.21 4.29
N ILE A 102 1.62 11.24 5.13
CA ILE A 102 2.78 11.70 5.90
C ILE A 102 2.65 11.16 7.33
N GLN A 103 3.72 10.58 7.84
CA GLN A 103 3.84 10.12 9.21
C GLN A 103 5.21 10.52 9.77
N ALA A 104 5.24 11.54 10.62
CA ALA A 104 6.48 11.98 11.26
C ALA A 104 7.21 10.83 11.97
N ASP A 105 8.54 10.88 11.93
CA ASP A 105 9.46 9.94 12.56
C ASP A 105 9.29 8.49 12.03
N LEU A 106 8.79 8.29 10.80
CA LEU A 106 8.50 6.96 10.24
C LEU A 106 9.70 6.00 10.29
N TYR A 107 10.91 6.51 10.16
CA TYR A 107 12.14 5.70 10.08
C TYR A 107 12.85 5.52 11.42
N ASP A 108 12.39 6.16 12.49
CA ASP A 108 13.05 6.16 13.80
C ASP A 108 12.64 4.97 14.69
N TYR A 109 11.69 4.16 14.22
CA TYR A 109 11.15 3.03 14.98
C TYR A 109 11.74 1.70 14.53
N GLU A 110 11.94 0.80 15.49
CA GLU A 110 12.23 -0.59 15.21
C GLU A 110 11.06 -1.24 14.45
N VAL A 111 11.38 -1.97 13.38
CA VAL A 111 10.38 -2.64 12.55
C VAL A 111 9.81 -3.84 13.29
N ASN A 112 8.61 -3.67 13.85
CA ASN A 112 7.85 -4.69 14.57
C ASN A 112 6.33 -4.53 14.35
N ILE A 113 5.53 -5.36 15.00
CA ILE A 113 4.05 -5.32 14.88
C ILE A 113 3.49 -3.96 15.34
N GLN A 114 4.02 -3.37 16.41
CA GLN A 114 3.55 -2.07 16.90
C GLN A 114 3.82 -0.97 15.89
N PHE A 115 4.98 -1.02 15.24
CA PHE A 115 5.33 -0.13 14.14
C PHE A 115 4.34 -0.24 12.97
N PHE A 116 4.05 -1.45 12.48
CA PHE A 116 3.07 -1.62 11.40
C PHE A 116 1.66 -1.19 11.80
N ASN A 117 1.21 -1.51 13.02
CA ASN A 117 -0.08 -1.03 13.52
C ASN A 117 -0.13 0.51 13.63
N LYS A 118 0.99 1.18 13.90
CA LYS A 118 1.07 2.64 13.86
C LYS A 118 0.84 3.16 12.43
N ILE A 119 1.48 2.55 11.42
CA ILE A 119 1.26 2.87 10.01
C ILE A 119 -0.21 2.67 9.63
N LEU A 120 -0.78 1.49 9.93
CA LEU A 120 -2.17 1.15 9.61
C LEU A 120 -3.16 2.15 10.22
N LYS A 121 -2.93 2.53 11.47
CA LYS A 121 -3.73 3.54 12.14
C LYS A 121 -3.63 4.92 11.44
N ASN A 122 -2.44 5.31 11.00
CA ASN A 122 -2.23 6.60 10.33
C ASN A 122 -2.97 6.69 9.00
N ILE A 123 -2.99 5.61 8.22
CA ILE A 123 -3.68 5.57 6.92
C ILE A 123 -5.20 5.37 7.05
N GLY A 124 -5.72 5.20 8.27
CA GLY A 124 -7.13 4.94 8.53
C GLY A 124 -7.58 3.51 8.20
N SER A 125 -6.66 2.56 8.20
CA SER A 125 -6.97 1.14 8.00
C SER A 125 -7.75 0.58 9.20
N ASN A 126 -8.69 -0.33 8.92
CA ASN A 126 -9.40 -1.09 9.94
C ASN A 126 -8.63 -2.35 10.37
N TYR A 127 -7.47 -2.62 9.76
CA TYR A 127 -6.66 -3.78 10.04
C TYR A 127 -5.91 -3.62 11.37
N ILE A 128 -5.94 -4.66 12.21
CA ILE A 128 -5.13 -4.73 13.44
C ILE A 128 -4.34 -6.03 13.40
N ILE A 129 -3.02 -5.91 13.38
CA ILE A 129 -2.11 -7.05 13.42
C ILE A 129 -1.98 -7.48 14.90
N GLU A 130 -2.67 -8.55 15.29
CA GLU A 130 -2.64 -9.04 16.68
C GLU A 130 -1.42 -9.92 16.98
N LYS A 131 -1.11 -10.87 16.08
CA LYS A 131 0.01 -11.81 16.21
C LYS A 131 0.52 -12.19 14.83
N PHE A 132 1.81 -12.49 14.75
CA PHE A 132 2.44 -12.98 13.52
C PHE A 132 3.28 -14.22 13.85
N ASP A 133 3.25 -15.21 12.96
CA ASP A 133 4.13 -16.38 13.05
C ASP A 133 5.53 -15.94 12.57
N GLU A 134 6.54 -16.00 13.45
CA GLU A 134 7.92 -15.58 13.13
C GLU A 134 8.49 -16.30 11.89
N ARG A 135 7.93 -17.46 11.52
CA ARG A 135 8.26 -18.18 10.28
C ARG A 135 7.96 -17.38 9.01
N ASN A 136 6.95 -16.51 9.02
CA ASN A 136 6.61 -15.64 7.90
C ASN A 136 7.48 -14.37 7.86
N TRP A 137 8.37 -14.16 8.84
CA TRP A 137 9.44 -13.15 8.79
C TRP A 137 10.59 -13.64 7.89
N ILE A 138 10.77 -14.97 7.78
CA ILE A 138 11.93 -15.61 7.16
C ILE A 138 11.72 -15.81 5.66
N TYR A 139 11.71 -14.72 4.89
CA TYR A 139 12.29 -14.66 3.53
C TYR A 139 12.79 -13.24 3.21
N LEU A 140 13.31 -12.55 4.23
CA LEU A 140 13.93 -11.22 4.08
C LEU A 140 15.46 -11.25 3.86
N SER A 141 16.00 -12.42 3.51
CA SER A 141 17.31 -12.53 2.88
C SER A 141 17.33 -13.71 1.92
N GLN A 142 17.64 -13.45 0.64
CA GLN A 142 17.83 -14.38 -0.48
C GLN A 142 16.50 -15.00 -0.98
N ASP A 143 16.00 -14.71 -2.17
CA ASP A 143 16.65 -14.50 -3.48
C ASP A 143 16.50 -13.10 -4.11
#